data_AF-A0A3M0YF26-F1
#
_entry.id   AF-A0A3M0YF26-F1
#
_cell.length_a   1.000
_cell.length_b   1.000
_cell.length_c   1.000
_cell.angle_alpha   90.00
_cell.angle_beta   90.00
_cell.angle_gamma   90.00
#
_symmetry.space_group_name_H-M   'P 1'
#
loop_
_entity.id
_entity.type
_entity.pdbx_description
1 polymer ?
#
loop_
_entity_poly.entity_id
_entity_poly.type
_entity_poly.pdbx_seq_one_letter_code
_entity_poly.pdbx_strand_id
1 'polypeptide(L)'
;MFFRISTLDRRLVVALLAFLVLPLIYMGLLHDLLVQIIERHHLWNLAESSTPRGAFYYGGFVLAAQHFPLGSGLGTFGSHAAVAFGSPVYHQLGFDAYRWFHAENPPLTDTFWPHVYGESGALGFLAMALALFFLARLMPNLQETARLFRSGMIPQSAFVSACAAWSGFVLLLINTLTAPNIYGLVYMLPLLMFLVRASKLKPGLLLLPAPGKAHGPDGVS
;
A
#
# COMPACT_ATOMS: atom_id res chain seq x y z
N MET A 1 -16.47 6.93 21.98
CA MET A 1 -16.69 8.30 21.50
C MET A 1 -16.86 8.23 20.00
N PHE A 2 -18.05 8.57 19.50
CA PHE A 2 -18.47 8.42 18.11
C PHE A 2 -17.52 9.15 17.15
N PHE A 3 -17.01 8.43 16.15
CA PHE A 3 -16.30 9.03 15.02
C PHE A 3 -17.28 9.96 14.30
N ARG A 4 -17.18 11.27 14.54
CA ARG A 4 -17.94 12.27 13.81
C ARG A 4 -17.29 12.41 12.43
N ILE A 5 -17.79 11.65 11.45
CA ILE A 5 -17.50 11.85 10.02
C ILE A 5 -18.22 13.15 9.62
N SER A 6 -17.67 14.30 10.00
CA SER A 6 -18.24 15.58 9.62
C SER A 6 -17.11 16.47 9.16
N THR A 7 -17.18 16.82 7.87
CA THR A 7 -16.26 17.63 7.05
C THR A 7 -14.97 16.92 6.67
N LEU A 8 -15.07 16.05 5.66
CA LEU A 8 -13.93 15.61 4.86
C LEU A 8 -13.28 16.89 4.28
N ASP A 9 -12.08 17.24 4.74
CA ASP A 9 -11.40 18.46 4.31
C ASP A 9 -11.38 18.53 2.78
N ARG A 10 -11.79 19.65 2.20
CA ARG A 10 -11.80 19.84 0.73
C ARG A 10 -10.43 19.53 0.11
N ARG A 11 -9.36 19.76 0.88
CA ARG A 11 -7.97 19.39 0.51
C ARG A 11 -7.76 17.89 0.45
N LEU A 12 -8.33 17.13 1.38
CA LEU A 12 -8.30 15.67 1.40
C LEU A 12 -9.08 15.10 0.21
N VAL A 13 -10.27 15.64 -0.07
CA VAL A 13 -11.08 15.22 -1.23
C VAL A 13 -10.34 15.47 -2.53
N VAL A 14 -9.75 16.65 -2.70
CA VAL A 14 -8.94 16.97 -3.88
C VAL A 14 -7.70 16.08 -3.96
N ALA A 15 -7.03 15.79 -2.85
CA ALA A 15 -5.89 14.88 -2.83
C ALA A 15 -6.28 13.44 -3.19
N LEU A 16 -7.43 12.96 -2.71
CA LEU A 16 -7.97 11.64 -3.06
C LEU A 16 -8.42 11.55 -4.51
N LEU A 17 -9.06 12.60 -5.03
CA LEU A 17 -9.45 12.70 -6.44
C LEU A 17 -8.21 12.82 -7.35
N ALA A 18 -7.20 13.60 -6.96
CA ALA A 18 -5.94 13.67 -7.68
C ALA A 18 -5.20 12.33 -7.61
N PHE A 19 -5.19 11.65 -6.46
CA PHE A 19 -4.64 10.31 -6.31
C PHE A 19 -5.43 9.24 -7.10
N LEU A 20 -6.70 9.47 -7.41
CA LEU A 20 -7.48 8.59 -8.29
C LEU A 20 -7.19 8.90 -9.77
N VAL A 21 -7.22 10.18 -10.13
CA VAL A 21 -7.19 10.64 -11.52
C VAL A 21 -5.77 10.68 -12.08
N LEU A 22 -4.76 11.05 -11.28
CA LEU A 22 -3.37 11.12 -11.74
C LEU A 22 -2.81 9.74 -12.12
N PRO A 23 -3.03 8.65 -11.37
CA PRO A 23 -2.64 7.31 -11.81
C PRO A 23 -3.43 6.85 -13.02
N LEU A 24 -4.70 7.23 -13.16
CA LEU A 24 -5.51 6.90 -14.36
C LEU A 24 -4.97 7.58 -15.62
N ILE A 25 -4.62 8.87 -15.53
CA ILE A 25 -3.96 9.61 -16.60
C ILE A 25 -2.56 9.03 -16.86
N TYR A 26 -1.81 8.74 -15.81
CA TYR A 26 -0.48 8.15 -15.90
C TYR A 26 -0.53 6.76 -16.52
N MET A 27 -1.47 5.88 -16.15
CA MET A 27 -1.62 4.53 -16.70
C MET A 27 -2.02 4.57 -18.18
N GLY A 28 -2.89 5.49 -18.59
CA GLY A 28 -3.20 5.69 -20.01
C GLY A 28 -2.00 6.18 -20.82
N LEU A 29 -1.23 7.12 -20.27
CA LEU A 29 -0.02 7.66 -20.92
C LEU A 29 1.14 6.62 -20.94
N LEU A 30 1.25 5.82 -19.89
CA LEU A 30 2.29 4.80 -19.73
C LEU A 30 1.97 3.53 -20.50
N HIS A 31 0.69 3.20 -20.72
CA HIS A 31 0.27 2.05 -21.50
C HIS A 31 0.90 2.07 -22.89
N ASP A 32 0.74 3.18 -23.62
CA ASP A 32 1.24 3.30 -24.98
C ASP A 32 2.77 3.32 -25.02
N LEU A 33 3.42 3.92 -24.02
CA LEU A 33 4.87 3.94 -23.89
C LEU A 33 5.44 2.55 -23.57
N LEU A 34 4.77 1.79 -22.69
CA LEU A 34 5.18 0.45 -22.28
C LEU A 34 4.97 -0.55 -23.40
N VAL A 35 3.83 -0.53 -24.09
CA VAL A 35 3.58 -1.37 -25.26
C VAL A 35 4.64 -1.11 -26.32
N GLN A 36 4.97 0.17 -26.59
CA GLN A 36 6.04 0.51 -27.52
C GLN A 36 7.44 0.09 -27.06
N ILE A 37 7.76 0.17 -25.76
CA ILE A 37 9.05 -0.30 -25.22
C ILE A 37 9.14 -1.82 -25.35
N ILE A 38 8.06 -2.54 -25.06
CA ILE A 38 7.98 -4.00 -25.16
C ILE A 38 8.11 -4.46 -26.62
N GLU A 39 7.42 -3.79 -27.53
CA GLU A 39 7.54 -4.00 -28.98
C GLU A 39 8.94 -3.73 -29.50
N ARG A 40 9.50 -2.57 -29.14
CA ARG A 40 10.81 -2.14 -29.61
C ARG A 40 11.93 -3.05 -29.12
N HIS A 41 11.89 -3.47 -27.86
CA HIS A 41 12.92 -4.29 -27.25
C HIS A 41 12.67 -5.79 -27.37
N HIS A 42 11.65 -6.21 -28.14
CA HIS A 42 11.29 -7.62 -28.33
C HIS A 42 11.19 -8.37 -27.00
N LEU A 43 10.66 -7.73 -25.95
CA LEU A 43 10.63 -8.29 -24.60
C LEU A 43 9.71 -9.51 -24.48
N TRP A 44 8.91 -9.80 -25.50
CA TRP A 44 8.21 -11.08 -25.70
C TRP A 44 9.16 -12.27 -25.84
N ASN A 45 10.36 -12.06 -26.38
CA ASN A 45 11.37 -13.10 -26.60
C ASN A 45 12.24 -13.36 -25.35
N LEU A 46 11.94 -12.72 -24.21
CA LEU A 46 12.52 -13.08 -22.91
C LEU A 46 11.79 -14.27 -22.26
N ALA A 47 11.11 -15.11 -23.04
CA ALA A 47 10.37 -16.28 -22.59
C ALA A 47 11.22 -17.30 -21.79
N GLU A 48 12.55 -17.22 -21.88
CA GLU A 48 13.44 -18.00 -21.01
C GLU A 48 13.89 -17.28 -19.71
N SER A 49 13.71 -15.96 -19.56
CA SER A 49 14.32 -15.19 -18.47
C SER A 49 13.45 -14.12 -17.79
N SER A 50 12.19 -13.91 -18.20
CA SER A 50 11.32 -12.98 -17.47
C SER A 50 11.05 -13.53 -16.08
N THR A 51 11.42 -12.78 -15.05
CA THR A 51 11.19 -13.18 -13.65
C THR A 51 9.69 -13.36 -13.40
N PRO A 52 9.27 -14.38 -12.62
CA PRO A 52 7.85 -14.62 -12.35
C PRO A 52 7.14 -13.37 -11.82
N ARG A 53 7.80 -12.60 -10.95
CA ARG A 53 7.27 -11.34 -10.42
C ARG A 53 6.97 -10.35 -11.53
N GLY A 54 7.90 -10.12 -12.46
CA GLY A 54 7.70 -9.20 -13.58
C GLY A 54 6.49 -9.60 -14.44
N ALA A 55 6.35 -10.88 -14.75
CA ALA A 55 5.20 -11.41 -15.48
C ALA A 55 3.88 -11.20 -14.73
N PHE A 56 3.88 -11.34 -13.39
CA PHE A 56 2.70 -11.05 -12.57
C PHE A 56 2.32 -9.58 -12.52
N TYR A 57 3.29 -8.67 -12.37
CA TYR A 57 3.06 -7.23 -12.43
C TYR A 57 2.45 -6.82 -13.78
N TYR A 58 2.99 -7.37 -14.87
CA TYR A 58 2.44 -7.13 -16.20
C TYR A 58 1.04 -7.74 -16.38
N GLY A 59 0.87 -9.02 -16.06
CA GLY A 59 -0.40 -9.73 -16.21
C GLY A 59 -1.52 -9.11 -15.40
N GLY A 60 -1.25 -8.73 -14.14
CA GLY A 60 -2.23 -8.02 -13.32
C GLY A 60 -2.64 -6.68 -13.92
N PHE A 61 -1.71 -5.95 -14.56
CA PHE A 61 -2.00 -4.66 -15.18
C PHE A 61 -2.87 -4.82 -16.42
N VAL A 62 -2.53 -5.81 -17.26
CA VAL A 62 -3.34 -6.19 -18.43
C VAL A 62 -4.76 -6.55 -18.00
N LEU A 63 -4.94 -7.36 -16.95
CA LEU A 63 -6.26 -7.73 -16.44
C LEU A 63 -7.04 -6.55 -15.89
N ALA A 64 -6.39 -5.68 -15.12
CA ALA A 64 -7.00 -4.48 -14.57
C ALA A 64 -7.48 -3.53 -15.68
N ALA A 65 -6.71 -3.42 -16.77
CA ALA A 65 -7.06 -2.59 -17.92
C ALA A 65 -8.21 -3.21 -18.75
N GLN A 66 -8.15 -4.52 -19.02
CA GLN A 66 -9.16 -5.25 -19.79
C GLN A 66 -10.52 -5.31 -19.09
N HIS A 67 -10.51 -5.41 -17.75
CA HIS A 67 -11.72 -5.56 -16.94
C HIS A 67 -11.97 -4.32 -16.07
N PHE A 68 -11.60 -3.14 -16.56
CA PHE A 68 -11.86 -1.89 -15.83
C PHE A 68 -13.37 -1.71 -15.59
N PRO A 69 -13.81 -1.25 -14.39
CA PRO A 69 -13.01 -0.86 -13.23
C PRO A 69 -12.84 -1.95 -12.15
N LEU A 70 -13.47 -3.10 -12.31
CA LEU A 70 -13.64 -4.12 -11.26
C LEU A 70 -12.60 -5.25 -11.30
N GLY A 71 -11.79 -5.35 -12.35
CA GLY A 71 -10.81 -6.42 -12.50
C GLY A 71 -11.42 -7.73 -12.97
N SER A 72 -10.60 -8.78 -13.06
CA SER A 72 -10.98 -10.07 -13.63
C SER A 72 -11.86 -10.93 -12.72
N GLY A 73 -12.10 -10.52 -11.48
CA GLY A 73 -12.92 -11.23 -10.49
C GLY A 73 -12.08 -11.76 -9.32
N LEU A 74 -12.72 -11.97 -8.16
CA LEU A 74 -12.03 -12.55 -7.00
C LEU A 74 -11.69 -14.02 -7.25
N GLY A 75 -10.49 -14.43 -6.89
CA GLY A 75 -10.06 -15.82 -7.04
C GLY A 75 -9.57 -16.19 -8.44
N THR A 76 -9.30 -15.22 -9.33
CA THR A 76 -8.93 -15.47 -10.72
C THR A 76 -7.45 -15.24 -11.02
N PHE A 77 -6.70 -14.49 -10.21
CA PHE A 77 -5.32 -14.14 -10.53
C PHE A 77 -4.45 -13.85 -9.30
N GLY A 78 -3.42 -14.66 -9.07
CA GLY A 78 -2.44 -14.47 -8.00
C GLY A 78 -2.91 -14.84 -6.59
N SER A 79 -4.16 -15.29 -6.44
CA SER A 79 -4.72 -15.80 -5.18
C SER A 79 -4.45 -17.30 -5.04
N HIS A 80 -4.48 -17.79 -3.80
CA HIS A 80 -4.47 -19.24 -3.56
C HIS A 80 -5.67 -19.94 -4.22
N ALA A 81 -6.82 -19.28 -4.27
CA ALA A 81 -8.00 -19.78 -4.99
C ALA A 81 -7.73 -19.91 -6.49
N ALA A 82 -7.12 -18.90 -7.13
CA ALA A 82 -6.77 -18.96 -8.55
C ALA A 82 -5.83 -20.12 -8.88
N VAL A 83 -4.91 -20.45 -7.97
CA VAL A 83 -4.01 -21.61 -8.12
C VAL A 83 -4.77 -22.92 -7.90
N ALA A 84 -5.54 -23.01 -6.81
CA ALA A 84 -6.27 -24.23 -6.44
C ALA A 84 -7.32 -24.64 -7.48
N PHE A 85 -7.98 -23.67 -8.12
CA PHE A 85 -8.98 -23.90 -9.16
C PHE A 85 -8.42 -23.86 -10.59
N GLY A 86 -7.11 -23.67 -10.76
CA GLY A 86 -6.47 -23.67 -12.08
C GLY A 86 -7.02 -22.58 -13.00
N SER A 87 -6.98 -21.32 -12.56
CA SER A 87 -7.59 -20.21 -13.28
C SER A 87 -7.16 -20.15 -14.76
N PRO A 88 -8.10 -20.07 -15.72
CA PRO A 88 -7.79 -20.01 -17.14
C PRO A 88 -7.10 -18.70 -17.54
N VAL A 89 -7.10 -17.70 -16.66
CA VAL A 89 -6.55 -16.37 -16.90
C VAL A 89 -5.03 -16.42 -17.15
N TYR A 90 -4.31 -17.37 -16.52
CA TYR A 90 -2.86 -17.52 -16.77
C TYR A 90 -2.56 -17.91 -18.21
N HIS A 91 -3.36 -18.79 -18.80
CA HIS A 91 -3.24 -19.19 -20.20
C HIS A 91 -3.58 -18.04 -21.15
N GLN A 92 -4.61 -17.25 -20.83
CA GLN A 92 -5.00 -16.07 -21.60
C GLN A 92 -3.92 -14.98 -21.59
N LEU A 93 -3.19 -14.86 -20.48
CA LEU A 93 -2.04 -13.98 -20.34
C LEU A 93 -0.76 -14.54 -20.98
N GLY A 94 -0.80 -15.74 -21.55
CA GLY A 94 0.33 -16.38 -22.22
C GLY A 94 1.39 -16.94 -21.26
N PHE A 95 1.02 -17.25 -20.01
CA PHE A 95 1.99 -17.76 -19.03
C PHE A 95 2.55 -19.14 -19.40
N ASP A 96 1.87 -19.86 -20.30
CA ASP A 96 2.34 -21.13 -20.89
C ASP A 96 3.73 -21.03 -21.53
N ALA A 97 4.11 -19.84 -22.02
CA ALA A 97 5.40 -19.61 -22.64
C ALA A 97 6.57 -19.67 -21.63
N TYR A 98 6.29 -19.57 -20.32
CA TYR A 98 7.32 -19.49 -19.31
C TYR A 98 7.67 -20.85 -18.69
N ARG A 99 8.96 -21.21 -18.70
CA ARG A 99 9.43 -22.47 -18.09
C ARG A 99 9.08 -22.60 -16.60
N TRP A 100 9.08 -21.49 -15.86
CA TRP A 100 8.75 -21.48 -14.43
C TRP A 100 7.26 -21.73 -14.15
N PHE A 101 6.38 -21.54 -15.13
CA PHE A 101 4.95 -21.79 -14.97
C PHE A 101 4.64 -23.29 -14.89
N HIS A 102 5.43 -24.10 -15.59
CA HIS A 102 5.32 -25.57 -15.62
C HIS A 102 6.13 -26.27 -14.52
N ALA A 103 6.76 -25.52 -13.62
CA ALA A 103 7.44 -26.10 -12.46
C ALA A 103 6.42 -26.76 -11.51
N GLU A 104 6.86 -27.72 -10.70
CA GLU A 104 6.00 -28.42 -9.72
C GLU A 104 5.34 -27.46 -8.72
N ASN A 105 6.04 -26.37 -8.38
CA ASN A 105 5.55 -25.32 -7.48
C ASN A 105 5.81 -23.94 -8.12
N PRO A 106 4.95 -23.50 -9.05
CA PRO A 106 5.14 -22.22 -9.71
C PRO A 106 4.85 -21.09 -8.70
N PRO A 107 5.63 -19.99 -8.67
CA PRO A 107 5.50 -18.92 -7.69
C PRO A 107 4.33 -17.97 -8.02
N LEU A 108 3.13 -18.53 -8.20
CA LEU A 108 1.94 -17.82 -8.66
C LEU A 108 1.35 -16.88 -7.60
N THR A 109 1.66 -17.09 -6.32
CA THR A 109 1.15 -16.28 -5.22
C THR A 109 2.22 -15.34 -4.65
N ASP A 110 3.41 -15.25 -5.25
CA ASP A 110 4.57 -14.59 -4.66
C ASP A 110 4.49 -13.04 -4.64
N THR A 111 3.43 -12.45 -5.23
CA THR A 111 3.28 -11.00 -5.36
C THR A 111 1.88 -10.53 -5.00
N PHE A 112 1.77 -9.67 -3.98
CA PHE A 112 0.48 -9.25 -3.43
C PHE A 112 -0.22 -8.17 -4.25
N TRP A 113 0.51 -7.11 -4.65
CA TRP A 113 -0.08 -5.95 -5.34
C TRP A 113 -0.73 -6.32 -6.68
N PRO A 114 -0.07 -7.05 -7.61
CA PRO A 114 -0.68 -7.49 -8.86
C PRO A 114 -1.90 -8.38 -8.70
N HIS A 115 -1.94 -9.20 -7.66
CA HIS A 115 -3.13 -9.95 -7.29
C HIS A 115 -4.29 -8.99 -6.95
N VAL A 116 -4.06 -7.96 -6.14
CA VAL A 116 -5.12 -6.99 -5.77
C VAL A 116 -5.68 -6.30 -7.01
N TYR A 117 -4.87 -5.59 -7.80
CA TYR A 117 -5.42 -4.85 -8.93
C TYR A 117 -5.83 -5.74 -10.12
N GLY A 118 -5.25 -6.93 -10.27
CA GLY A 118 -5.65 -7.89 -11.30
C GLY A 118 -7.03 -8.52 -11.05
N GLU A 119 -7.34 -8.87 -9.79
CA GLU A 119 -8.64 -9.45 -9.41
C GLU A 119 -9.72 -8.39 -9.20
N SER A 120 -9.38 -7.30 -8.51
CA SER A 120 -10.34 -6.28 -8.04
C SER A 120 -10.28 -4.94 -8.78
N GLY A 121 -9.42 -4.84 -9.79
CA GLY A 121 -9.32 -3.68 -10.68
C GLY A 121 -8.88 -2.41 -9.98
N ALA A 122 -9.19 -1.29 -10.62
CA ALA A 122 -8.88 0.04 -10.10
C ALA A 122 -9.62 0.33 -8.78
N LEU A 123 -10.84 -0.19 -8.61
CA LEU A 123 -11.63 0.05 -7.39
C LEU A 123 -11.04 -0.63 -6.16
N GLY A 124 -10.65 -1.90 -6.26
CA GLY A 124 -10.03 -2.57 -5.13
C GLY A 124 -8.60 -2.07 -4.86
N PHE A 125 -7.87 -1.68 -5.90
CA PHE A 125 -6.58 -0.98 -5.70
C PHE A 125 -6.75 0.35 -4.95
N LEU A 126 -7.77 1.15 -5.30
CA LEU A 126 -8.10 2.37 -4.59
C LEU A 126 -8.48 2.08 -3.13
N ALA A 127 -9.31 1.05 -2.89
CA ALA A 127 -9.71 0.66 -1.54
C ALA A 127 -8.48 0.26 -0.70
N MET A 128 -7.54 -0.49 -1.27
CA MET A 128 -6.26 -0.82 -0.62
C MET A 128 -5.46 0.44 -0.30
N ALA A 129 -5.31 1.37 -1.25
CA ALA A 129 -4.58 2.61 -1.04
C ALA A 129 -5.22 3.49 0.05
N LEU A 130 -6.55 3.58 0.09
CA LEU A 130 -7.30 4.27 1.15
C LEU A 130 -7.08 3.62 2.51
N ALA A 131 -7.10 2.28 2.58
CA ALA A 131 -6.84 1.56 3.83
C ALA A 131 -5.42 1.84 4.35
N LEU A 132 -4.41 1.80 3.47
CA LEU A 132 -3.02 2.16 3.82
C LEU A 132 -2.88 3.62 4.25
N PHE A 133 -3.60 4.53 3.59
CA PHE A 133 -3.64 5.94 3.96
C PHE A 133 -4.23 6.15 5.36
N PHE A 134 -5.39 5.55 5.66
CA PHE A 134 -6.00 5.64 6.99
C PHE A 134 -5.11 4.99 8.06
N LEU A 135 -4.46 3.87 7.75
CA LEU A 135 -3.50 3.24 8.64
C LEU A 135 -2.33 4.19 8.96
N ALA A 136 -1.76 4.86 7.96
CA ALA A 136 -0.72 5.86 8.15
C ALA A 136 -1.20 7.05 9.00
N ARG A 137 -2.49 7.44 8.90
CA ARG A 137 -3.07 8.51 9.73
C ARG A 137 -3.28 8.12 11.19
N LEU A 138 -3.39 6.82 11.49
CA LEU A 138 -3.42 6.31 12.86
C LEU A 138 -2.03 6.27 13.51
N MET A 139 -0.95 6.40 12.73
CA MET A 139 0.41 6.41 13.25
C MET A 139 0.72 7.68 14.07
N PRO A 140 1.60 7.59 15.08
CA PRO A 140 2.04 8.76 15.82
C PRO A 140 2.73 9.78 14.93
N ASN A 141 2.52 11.07 15.21
CA ASN A 141 3.36 12.10 14.62
C ASN A 141 4.80 11.98 15.17
N LEU A 142 5.72 11.52 14.33
CA LEU A 142 7.13 11.33 14.68
C LEU A 142 7.80 12.63 15.15
N GLN A 143 7.47 13.77 14.54
CA GLN A 143 8.08 15.05 14.90
C GLN A 143 7.65 15.50 16.29
N GLU A 144 6.36 15.37 16.60
CA GLU A 144 5.82 15.69 17.92
C GLU A 144 6.34 14.72 18.99
N THR A 145 6.33 13.43 18.69
CA THR A 145 6.86 12.39 19.59
C THR A 145 8.34 12.62 19.91
N ALA A 146 9.15 13.00 18.91
CA ALA A 146 10.56 13.37 19.12
C ALA A 146 10.74 14.64 19.96
N ARG A 147 9.88 15.65 19.77
CA ARG A 147 9.89 16.89 20.59
C ARG A 147 9.59 16.57 22.05
N LEU A 148 8.52 15.80 22.31
CA LEU A 148 8.11 15.39 23.66
C LEU A 148 9.16 14.53 24.36
N PHE A 149 9.89 13.68 23.61
CA PHE A 149 10.99 12.90 24.15
C PHE A 149 12.18 13.80 24.55
N ARG A 150 12.57 14.74 23.67
CA ARG A 150 13.65 15.70 23.94
C ARG A 150 13.35 16.61 25.13
N SER A 151 12.07 16.95 25.36
CA SER A 151 11.64 17.73 26.52
C SER A 151 11.43 16.90 27.79
N GLY A 152 11.70 15.59 27.77
CA GLY A 152 11.56 14.70 28.92
C GLY A 152 10.10 14.40 29.33
N MET A 153 9.11 14.75 28.51
CA MET A 153 7.69 14.57 28.83
C MET A 153 7.20 13.13 28.62
N ILE A 154 7.88 12.36 27.75
CA ILE A 154 7.57 10.95 27.51
C ILE A 154 8.79 10.06 27.81
N PRO A 155 8.58 8.84 28.31
CA PRO A 155 9.66 7.89 28.55
C PRO A 155 10.27 7.39 27.23
N GLN A 156 11.54 6.98 27.26
CA GLN A 156 12.25 6.40 26.12
C GLN A 156 11.49 5.26 25.44
N SER A 157 10.79 4.41 26.21
CA SER A 157 10.00 3.31 25.67
C SER A 157 8.87 3.78 24.76
N ALA A 158 8.20 4.89 25.06
CA ALA A 158 7.14 5.43 24.20
C ALA A 158 7.69 5.97 22.88
N PHE A 159 8.85 6.62 22.91
CA PHE A 159 9.56 7.07 21.71
C PHE A 159 9.99 5.89 20.83
N VAL A 160 10.58 4.84 21.43
CA VAL A 160 10.98 3.62 20.71
C VAL A 160 9.77 2.92 20.08
N SER A 161 8.64 2.81 20.79
CA SER A 161 7.42 2.22 20.22
C SER A 161 6.88 3.02 19.02
N ALA A 162 6.95 4.35 19.05
CA ALA A 162 6.52 5.17 17.92
C ALA A 162 7.42 4.97 16.68
N CYS A 163 8.74 4.92 16.86
CA CYS A 163 9.68 4.60 15.80
C CYS A 163 9.46 3.18 15.25
N ALA A 164 9.22 2.21 16.14
CA ALA A 164 8.95 0.84 15.75
C ALA A 164 7.65 0.70 14.94
N ALA A 165 6.59 1.43 15.29
CA ALA A 165 5.34 1.46 14.53
C ALA A 165 5.56 1.95 13.08
N TRP A 166 6.30 3.03 12.90
CA TRP A 166 6.65 3.53 11.56
C TRP A 166 7.56 2.58 10.78
N SER A 167 8.55 1.99 11.45
CA SER A 167 9.42 0.98 10.84
C SER A 167 8.61 -0.23 10.35
N GLY A 168 7.69 -0.74 11.18
CA GLY A 168 6.79 -1.85 10.81
C GLY A 168 5.88 -1.50 9.63
N PHE A 169 5.35 -0.27 9.60
CA PHE A 169 4.53 0.20 8.48
C PHE A 169 5.33 0.28 7.17
N VAL A 170 6.56 0.82 7.20
CA VAL A 170 7.45 0.86 6.02
C VAL A 170 7.83 -0.55 5.56
N LEU A 171 8.16 -1.44 6.49
CA LEU A 171 8.46 -2.84 6.18
C LEU A 171 7.27 -3.55 5.56
N LEU A 172 6.04 -3.29 6.03
CA LEU A 172 4.82 -3.80 5.41
C LEU A 172 4.71 -3.33 3.95
N LEU A 173 4.90 -2.04 3.68
CA LEU A 173 4.84 -1.52 2.32
C LEU A 173 5.88 -2.16 1.40
N ILE A 174 7.13 -2.29 1.86
CA ILE A 174 8.21 -2.91 1.09
C ILE A 174 7.95 -4.40 0.88
N ASN A 175 7.61 -5.13 1.94
CA ASN A 175 7.45 -6.58 1.89
C ASN A 175 6.32 -6.99 0.96
N THR A 176 5.23 -6.24 0.93
CA THR A 176 4.05 -6.57 0.12
C THR A 176 4.28 -6.41 -1.38
N LEU A 177 5.27 -5.61 -1.79
CA LEU A 177 5.67 -5.55 -3.20
C LEU A 177 6.30 -6.87 -3.69
N THR A 178 6.87 -7.64 -2.77
CA THR A 178 7.74 -8.78 -3.11
C THR A 178 7.34 -10.09 -2.46
N ALA A 179 6.27 -10.12 -1.67
CA ALA A 179 5.84 -11.29 -0.94
C ALA A 179 4.31 -11.45 -1.00
N PRO A 180 3.79 -12.69 -0.88
CA PRO A 180 2.36 -12.98 -0.82
C PRO A 180 1.64 -12.33 0.37
N ASN A 181 2.39 -12.09 1.45
CA ASN A 181 1.82 -12.14 2.79
C ASN A 181 1.75 -10.74 3.43
N ILE A 182 0.55 -10.16 3.44
CA ILE A 182 0.22 -8.99 4.27
C ILE A 182 0.00 -9.37 5.75
N TYR A 183 -0.34 -10.63 6.03
CA TYR A 183 -0.86 -11.06 7.32
C TYR A 183 0.22 -11.40 8.36
N GLY A 184 1.49 -11.12 8.07
CA GLY A 184 2.57 -11.37 9.02
C GLY A 184 2.38 -10.56 10.30
N LEU A 185 2.08 -11.24 11.42
CA LEU A 185 1.94 -10.67 12.77
C LEU A 185 3.12 -9.74 13.12
N VAL A 186 4.30 -10.04 12.60
CA VAL A 186 5.55 -9.26 12.72
C VAL A 186 5.37 -7.79 12.32
N TYR A 187 4.53 -7.47 11.32
CA TYR A 187 4.33 -6.10 10.84
C TYR A 187 3.31 -5.32 11.65
N MET A 188 2.38 -6.01 12.32
CA MET A 188 1.29 -5.43 13.12
C MET A 188 1.66 -5.25 14.61
N LEU A 189 2.61 -6.05 15.12
CA LEU A 189 3.06 -6.00 16.52
C LEU A 189 3.59 -4.62 16.95
N PRO A 190 4.44 -3.92 16.17
CA PRO A 190 4.96 -2.61 16.58
C PRO A 190 3.85 -1.56 16.71
N LEU A 191 2.85 -1.60 15.82
CA LEU A 191 1.67 -0.75 15.88
C LEU A 191 0.81 -1.06 17.10
N LEU A 192 0.53 -2.33 17.37
CA LEU A 192 -0.22 -2.76 18.55
C LEU A 192 0.48 -2.35 19.85
N MET A 193 1.80 -2.53 19.94
CA MET A 193 2.60 -2.10 21.09
C MET A 193 2.53 -0.59 21.30
N PHE A 194 2.58 0.20 20.22
CA PHE A 194 2.39 1.64 20.29
C PHE A 194 0.98 2.00 20.78
N LEU A 195 -0.08 1.44 20.19
CA LEU A 195 -1.48 1.75 20.55
C LEU A 195 -1.81 1.36 21.99
N VAL A 196 -1.35 0.19 22.45
CA VAL A 196 -1.51 -0.27 23.85
C VAL A 196 -0.75 0.62 24.84
N ARG A 197 0.33 1.28 24.40
CA ARG A 197 1.09 2.19 25.27
C ARG A 197 0.54 3.61 25.23
N ALA A 198 0.12 4.08 24.06
CA ALA A 198 -0.54 5.36 23.86
C ALA A 198 -1.87 5.43 24.65
N SER A 199 -2.61 4.34 24.77
CA SER A 199 -3.82 4.27 25.61
C SER A 199 -3.55 4.39 27.11
N LYS A 200 -2.29 4.19 27.54
CA LYS A 200 -1.84 4.36 28.94
C LYS A 200 -1.22 5.75 29.20
N LEU A 201 -1.04 6.57 28.17
CA LEU A 201 -0.63 7.97 28.34
C LEU A 201 -1.86 8.81 28.69
N LYS A 202 -1.70 9.81 29.56
CA LYS A 202 -2.81 10.67 29.99
C LYS A 202 -3.47 11.32 28.75
N PRO A 203 -4.82 11.30 28.61
CA PRO A 203 -5.52 11.73 27.40
C PRO A 203 -5.24 13.18 26.95
N GLY A 204 -4.78 14.05 27.86
CA GLY A 204 -4.42 15.45 27.55
C GLY A 204 -3.10 15.64 26.81
N LEU A 205 -2.24 14.61 26.69
CA LEU A 205 -0.95 14.71 26.00
C LEU A 205 -1.03 14.35 24.50
N LEU A 206 -2.10 13.67 24.08
CA LEU A 206 -2.29 13.19 22.70
C LEU A 206 -3.18 14.10 21.85
N LEU A 207 -3.78 15.14 22.46
CA LEU A 207 -4.79 16.03 21.86
C LEU A 207 -4.37 17.51 21.88
N LEU A 208 -3.06 17.81 21.96
CA LEU A 208 -2.65 19.21 21.83
C LEU A 208 -2.90 19.68 20.38
N PRO A 209 -3.66 20.77 20.19
CA PRO A 209 -3.88 21.31 18.86
C PRO A 209 -2.54 21.78 18.28
N ALA A 210 -2.41 21.67 16.95
CA ALA A 210 -1.27 22.20 16.20
C ALA A 210 -0.91 23.61 16.69
N PRO A 211 0.38 23.96 16.82
CA PRO A 211 0.78 25.22 17.42
C PRO A 211 0.17 26.39 16.64
N GLY A 212 -0.86 26.99 17.23
CA GLY A 212 -1.30 28.33 16.89
C GLY A 212 -0.13 29.28 17.15
N LYS A 213 0.11 30.17 16.19
CA LYS A 213 1.18 31.17 16.19
C LYS A 213 1.35 31.76 17.59
N ALA A 214 2.52 31.53 18.19
CA ALA A 214 2.95 32.26 19.37
C ALA A 214 2.94 33.76 19.02
N HIS A 215 2.01 34.52 19.59
CA HIS A 215 2.23 35.95 19.79
C HIS A 215 3.33 36.05 20.84
N GLY A 216 4.46 36.63 20.43
CA GLY A 216 5.58 36.89 21.31
C GLY A 216 5.19 37.87 22.43
N PRO A 217 5.87 37.82 23.58
CA PRO A 217 5.63 38.74 24.68
C PRO A 217 6.54 39.96 24.49
N ASP A 218 6.02 41.08 23.99
CA ASP A 218 6.76 42.35 24.02
C ASP A 218 5.81 43.53 24.27
N GLY A 219 6.08 44.28 25.34
CA GLY A 219 5.55 45.65 25.51
C GLY A 219 4.95 45.98 26.88
N VAL A 220 5.76 45.90 27.94
CA VAL A 220 5.57 46.78 29.11
C VAL A 220 6.45 48.01 28.89
N SER A 221 5.81 49.12 28.54
CA SER A 221 6.14 50.51 28.93
C SER A 221 5.12 51.44 28.30
#